data_AF-A0A7W7IEZ3-F1
#
_entry.id   AF-A0A7W7IEZ3-F1
#
_cell.length_a   1.000
_cell.length_b   1.000
_cell.length_c   1.000
_cell.angle_alpha   90.00
_cell.angle_beta   90.00
_cell.angle_gamma   90.00
#
_symmetry.space_group_name_H-M   'P 1'
#
loop_
_entity.id
_entity.type
_entity.pdbx_description
1 polymer ?
#
loop_
_entity_poly.entity_id
_entity_poly.type
_entity_poly.pdbx_seq_one_letter_code
_entity_poly.pdbx_strand_id
1 'polypeptide(L)'
;MESAALAAANQRIQELEKETKILSKAAAAVEEVVPPKRRFELVTELADEGVPVKQACVALGVSRSGYYDARSRPPSARAIRQAWLTDLIGAVHQASQQTYGSPRVHAELVQAHGIR
;
A
#
# COMPACT_ATOMS: atom_id res chain seq x y z
N MET A 1 19.36 -4.53 -45.15
CA MET A 1 18.55 -5.19 -44.09
C MET A 1 18.73 -4.50 -42.74
N GLU A 2 19.96 -4.11 -42.35
CA GLU A 2 20.21 -3.37 -41.08
C GLU A 2 19.47 -2.03 -40.96
N SER A 3 19.32 -1.27 -42.05
CA SER A 3 18.65 0.04 -42.01
C SER A 3 17.15 -0.03 -41.67
N ALA A 4 16.45 -1.07 -42.12
CA ALA A 4 15.02 -1.25 -41.84
C ALA A 4 14.76 -1.72 -40.40
N ALA A 5 15.61 -2.62 -39.88
CA ALA A 5 15.55 -3.05 -38.49
C ALA A 5 15.84 -1.91 -37.51
N LEU A 6 16.83 -1.06 -37.83
CA LEU A 6 17.15 0.14 -37.04
C LEU A 6 15.99 1.14 -37.05
N ALA A 7 15.34 1.36 -38.20
CA ALA A 7 14.19 2.25 -38.30
C ALA A 7 12.99 1.75 -37.47
N ALA A 8 12.70 0.44 -37.50
CA ALA A 8 11.64 -0.17 -36.70
C ALA A 8 11.93 -0.09 -35.19
N ALA A 9 13.19 -0.31 -34.78
CA ALA A 9 13.62 -0.16 -33.40
C ALA A 9 13.44 1.29 -32.91
N ASN A 10 13.86 2.28 -33.71
CA ASN A 10 13.69 3.69 -33.38
C ASN A 10 12.22 4.10 -33.28
N GLN A 11 11.37 3.59 -34.19
CA GLN A 11 9.91 3.80 -34.09
C GLN A 11 9.35 3.20 -32.80
N ARG A 12 9.79 2.00 -32.41
CA ARG A 12 9.34 1.39 -31.15
C ARG A 12 9.81 2.19 -29.93
N ILE A 13 11.04 2.69 -29.94
CA ILE A 13 11.56 3.57 -28.88
C ILE A 13 10.69 4.82 -28.77
N GLN A 14 10.42 5.51 -29.88
CA GLN A 14 9.57 6.70 -29.89
C GLN A 14 8.16 6.43 -29.36
N GLU A 15 7.59 5.26 -29.68
CA GLU A 15 6.28 4.90 -29.19
C GLU A 15 6.28 4.67 -27.66
N LEU A 16 7.27 3.92 -27.16
CA LEU A 16 7.46 3.71 -25.72
C LEU A 16 7.73 5.01 -24.96
N GLU A 17 8.47 5.95 -25.56
CA GLU A 17 8.70 7.28 -24.98
C GLU A 17 7.38 8.08 -24.83
N LYS A 18 6.45 7.96 -25.79
CA LYS A 18 5.12 8.58 -25.65
C LYS A 18 4.32 7.90 -24.54
N GLU A 19 4.29 6.58 -24.51
CA GLU A 19 3.58 5.80 -23.49
C GLU A 19 4.09 6.16 -22.08
N THR A 20 5.41 6.17 -21.87
CA THR A 20 6.02 6.54 -20.60
C THR A 20 5.73 7.98 -20.20
N LYS A 21 5.63 8.92 -21.16
CA LYS A 21 5.22 10.31 -20.91
C LYS A 21 3.77 10.43 -20.45
N ILE A 22 2.87 9.60 -20.98
CA ILE A 22 1.48 9.55 -20.52
C ILE A 22 1.43 8.99 -19.10
N LEU A 23 2.12 7.87 -18.86
CA LEU A 23 2.15 7.21 -17.56
C LEU A 23 2.80 8.07 -16.47
N SER A 24 3.86 8.81 -16.79
CA SER A 24 4.49 9.72 -15.82
C SER A 24 3.55 10.85 -15.40
N LYS A 25 2.74 11.37 -16.34
CA LYS A 25 1.72 12.38 -16.04
C LYS A 25 0.58 11.81 -15.18
N ALA A 26 0.18 10.56 -15.43
CA ALA A 26 -0.79 9.86 -14.58
C ALA A 26 -0.25 9.64 -13.16
N ALA A 27 1.02 9.26 -13.03
CA ALA A 27 1.64 9.03 -11.73
C ALA A 27 1.75 10.32 -10.88
N ALA A 28 1.97 11.48 -11.50
CA ALA A 28 1.89 12.77 -10.81
C ALA A 28 0.48 13.04 -10.23
N ALA A 29 -0.58 12.65 -10.93
CA ALA A 29 -1.94 12.76 -10.40
C ALA A 29 -2.19 11.79 -9.23
N VAL A 30 -1.54 10.61 -9.23
CA VAL A 30 -1.59 9.66 -8.12
C VAL A 30 -0.92 10.23 -6.88
N GLU A 31 0.18 10.97 -7.02
CA GLU A 31 0.88 11.59 -5.89
C GLU A 31 -0.01 12.57 -5.09
N GLU A 32 -0.87 13.33 -5.77
CA GLU A 32 -1.80 14.29 -5.15
C GLU A 32 -2.94 13.62 -4.36
N VAL A 33 -3.40 12.46 -4.82
CA VAL A 33 -4.61 11.80 -4.27
C VAL A 33 -4.25 10.69 -3.29
N VAL A 34 -3.11 10.01 -3.51
CA VAL A 34 -2.76 8.78 -2.80
C VAL A 34 -1.72 9.06 -1.70
N PRO A 35 -2.06 8.77 -0.43
CA PRO A 35 -1.15 9.01 0.67
C PRO A 35 0.11 8.13 0.55
N PRO A 36 1.27 8.58 1.09
CA PRO A 36 2.54 7.88 0.94
C PRO A 36 2.51 6.40 1.32
N LYS A 37 1.74 6.02 2.34
CA LYS A 37 1.61 4.63 2.79
C LYS A 37 1.09 3.71 1.68
N ARG A 38 0.03 4.12 0.98
CA ARG A 38 -0.52 3.34 -0.14
C ARG A 38 0.43 3.33 -1.34
N ARG A 39 1.16 4.42 -1.58
CA ARG A 39 2.21 4.45 -2.62
C ARG A 39 3.34 3.47 -2.33
N PHE A 40 3.77 3.31 -1.07
CA PHE A 40 4.77 2.29 -0.71
C PHE A 40 4.27 0.85 -0.89
N GLU A 41 2.98 0.60 -0.71
CA GLU A 41 2.39 -0.71 -0.99
C GLU A 41 2.39 -1.01 -2.49
N LEU A 42 2.02 -0.02 -3.33
CA LEU A 42 2.15 -0.14 -4.80
C LEU A 42 3.61 -0.39 -5.24
N VAL A 43 4.60 0.22 -4.58
CA VAL A 43 6.02 -0.09 -4.83
C VAL A 43 6.33 -1.56 -4.54
N THR A 44 5.70 -2.15 -3.53
CA THR A 44 5.88 -3.56 -3.17
C THR A 44 5.24 -4.46 -4.23
N GLU A 45 4.02 -4.18 -4.64
CA GLU A 45 3.32 -4.91 -5.70
C GLU A 45 4.12 -4.91 -7.01
N LEU A 46 4.60 -3.74 -7.45
CA LEU A 46 5.45 -3.63 -8.64
C LEU A 46 6.78 -4.38 -8.49
N ALA A 47 7.37 -4.38 -7.29
CA ALA A 47 8.60 -5.12 -7.04
C ALA A 47 8.39 -6.65 -7.12
N ASP A 48 7.23 -7.14 -6.66
CA ASP A 48 6.84 -8.54 -6.77
C ASP A 48 6.58 -8.94 -8.25
N GLU A 49 6.15 -8.00 -9.08
CA GLU A 49 6.04 -8.13 -10.54
C GLU A 49 7.40 -8.02 -11.27
N GLY A 50 8.50 -7.81 -10.54
CA GLY A 50 9.86 -7.72 -11.09
C GLY A 50 10.31 -6.32 -11.52
N VAL A 51 9.52 -5.28 -11.24
CA VAL A 51 9.93 -3.89 -11.48
C VAL A 51 10.99 -3.48 -10.45
N PRO A 52 12.13 -2.91 -10.88
CA PRO A 52 13.13 -2.42 -9.94
C PRO A 52 12.55 -1.37 -8.98
N VAL A 53 12.70 -1.58 -7.67
CA VAL A 53 12.20 -0.68 -6.60
C VAL A 53 12.58 0.78 -6.87
N LYS A 54 13.79 1.04 -7.39
CA LYS A 54 14.23 2.40 -7.74
C LYS A 54 13.31 3.06 -8.77
N GLN A 55 12.92 2.33 -9.82
CA GLN A 55 12.04 2.85 -10.86
C GLN A 55 10.63 3.08 -10.33
N ALA A 56 10.10 2.12 -9.56
CA ALA A 56 8.79 2.23 -8.93
C ALA A 56 8.71 3.43 -7.96
N CYS A 57 9.72 3.64 -7.12
CA CYS A 57 9.78 4.79 -6.21
C CYS A 57 9.78 6.13 -6.95
N VAL A 58 10.54 6.23 -8.05
CA VAL A 58 10.60 7.46 -8.87
C VAL A 58 9.24 7.70 -9.53
N ALA A 59 8.63 6.68 -10.13
CA ALA A 59 7.34 6.79 -10.77
C ALA A 59 6.25 7.22 -9.77
N LEU A 60 6.24 6.63 -8.57
CA LEU A 60 5.25 6.92 -7.53
C LEU A 60 5.59 8.12 -6.65
N GLY A 61 6.64 8.89 -6.92
CA GLY A 61 6.98 10.10 -6.16
C GLY A 61 7.33 9.86 -4.69
N VAL A 62 7.94 8.71 -4.35
CA VAL A 62 8.33 8.37 -2.97
C VAL A 62 9.83 8.13 -2.84
N SER A 63 10.39 8.37 -1.66
CA SER A 63 11.82 8.12 -1.42
C SER A 63 12.12 6.63 -1.24
N ARG A 64 13.26 6.17 -1.77
CA ARG A 64 13.73 4.79 -1.58
C ARG A 64 14.02 4.47 -0.12
N SER A 65 14.64 5.40 0.60
CA SER A 65 14.88 5.24 2.05
C SER A 65 13.57 5.12 2.81
N GLY A 66 12.60 6.00 2.53
CA GLY A 66 11.27 5.94 3.14
C GLY A 66 10.54 4.62 2.86
N TYR A 67 10.70 4.05 1.66
CA TYR A 67 10.16 2.72 1.33
C TYR A 67 10.75 1.61 2.22
N TYR A 68 12.08 1.52 2.30
CA TYR A 68 12.73 0.50 3.13
C TYR A 68 12.50 0.71 4.62
N ASP A 69 12.47 1.96 5.08
CA ASP A 69 12.13 2.32 6.46
C ASP A 69 10.69 1.91 6.78
N ALA A 70 9.74 2.21 5.90
CA ALA A 70 8.34 1.84 6.10
C ALA A 70 8.15 0.31 6.11
N ARG A 71 8.87 -0.42 5.25
CA ARG A 71 8.81 -1.88 5.16
C ARG A 71 9.44 -2.60 6.36
N SER A 72 10.52 -2.05 6.91
CA SER A 72 11.23 -2.63 8.06
C SER A 72 10.67 -2.16 9.41
N ARG A 73 9.86 -1.10 9.43
CA ARG A 73 9.34 -0.51 10.66
C ARG A 73 8.43 -1.52 11.38
N PRO A 74 8.76 -1.89 12.63
CA PRO A 74 7.88 -2.75 13.41
C PRO A 74 6.56 -2.03 13.71
N PRO A 75 5.47 -2.78 13.93
CA PRO A 75 4.19 -2.18 14.32
C PRO A 75 4.38 -1.39 15.62
N SER A 76 3.81 -0.18 15.68
CA SER A 76 3.86 0.62 16.90
C SER A 76 3.05 -0.02 18.02
N ALA A 77 3.36 0.32 19.28
CA ALA A 77 2.57 -0.15 20.43
C ALA A 77 1.07 0.14 20.27
N ARG A 78 0.71 1.28 19.64
CA ARG A 78 -0.66 1.61 19.29
C ARG A 78 -1.25 0.67 18.24
N ALA A 79 -0.51 0.34 17.19
CA ALA A 79 -0.95 -0.60 16.16
C ALA A 79 -1.16 -2.01 16.72
N ILE A 80 -0.25 -2.46 17.58
CA ILE A 80 -0.36 -3.74 18.29
C ILE A 80 -1.61 -3.75 19.18
N ARG A 81 -1.81 -2.70 20.01
CA ARG A 81 -3.00 -2.58 20.86
C ARG A 81 -4.29 -2.54 20.03
N GLN A 82 -4.30 -1.83 18.91
CA GLN A 82 -5.47 -1.76 18.03
C GLN A 82 -5.80 -3.13 17.43
N ALA A 83 -4.80 -3.87 16.94
CA ALA A 83 -5.01 -5.22 16.40
C ALA A 83 -5.59 -6.15 17.47
N TRP A 84 -4.94 -6.19 18.65
CA TRP A 84 -5.41 -6.99 19.78
C TRP A 84 -6.84 -6.62 20.21
N LEU A 85 -7.17 -5.32 20.27
CA LEU A 85 -8.50 -4.87 20.65
C LEU A 85 -9.55 -5.25 19.60
N THR A 86 -9.22 -5.15 18.31
CA THR A 86 -10.10 -5.59 17.22
C THR A 86 -10.39 -7.08 17.31
N ASP A 87 -9.36 -7.91 17.57
CA ASP A 87 -9.51 -9.36 17.71
C ASP A 87 -10.41 -9.70 18.90
N LEU A 88 -10.21 -9.03 20.03
CA LEU A 88 -11.03 -9.22 21.22
C LEU A 88 -12.49 -8.79 21.02
N ILE A 89 -12.71 -7.65 20.36
CA ILE A 89 -14.06 -7.20 19.95
C ILE A 89 -14.74 -8.28 19.10
N GLY A 90 -14.01 -8.85 18.13
CA GLY A 90 -14.52 -9.92 17.28
C GLY A 90 -14.88 -11.17 18.09
N ALA A 91 -14.03 -11.58 19.02
CA ALA A 91 -14.27 -12.73 19.89
C ALA A 91 -15.51 -12.55 20.77
N VAL A 92 -15.67 -11.38 21.41
CA VAL A 92 -16.85 -11.03 22.22
C VAL A 92 -18.11 -11.04 21.38
N HIS A 93 -18.07 -10.41 20.20
CA HIS A 93 -19.21 -10.38 19.30
C HIS A 93 -19.61 -11.80 18.86
N GLN A 94 -18.64 -12.65 18.53
CA GLN A 94 -18.89 -14.05 18.16
C GLN A 94 -19.44 -14.88 19.33
N ALA A 95 -18.88 -14.73 20.53
CA ALA A 95 -19.33 -15.42 21.74
C ALA A 95 -20.80 -15.07 22.08
N SER A 96 -21.22 -13.84 21.81
CA SER A 96 -22.61 -13.39 21.95
C SER A 96 -23.56 -13.88 20.85
N GLN A 97 -23.12 -14.79 19.98
CA GLN A 97 -23.84 -15.21 18.77
C GLN A 97 -24.24 -14.02 17.90
N GLN A 98 -23.34 -13.03 17.80
CA GLN A 98 -23.52 -11.79 17.04
C GLN A 98 -24.72 -10.94 17.50
N THR A 99 -25.28 -11.22 18.67
CA THR A 99 -26.43 -10.48 19.21
C THR A 99 -25.99 -9.16 19.87
N TYR A 100 -24.75 -9.09 20.36
CA TYR A 100 -24.25 -7.88 21.00
C TYR A 100 -23.82 -6.85 19.96
N GLY A 101 -24.50 -5.71 19.95
CA GLY A 101 -24.05 -4.50 19.26
C GLY A 101 -22.95 -3.75 20.04
N SER A 102 -22.39 -2.72 19.42
CA SER A 102 -21.26 -1.91 19.94
C SER A 102 -21.38 -1.54 21.44
N PRO A 103 -22.53 -1.05 21.96
CA PRO A 103 -22.64 -0.71 23.38
C PRO A 103 -22.46 -1.90 24.33
N ARG A 104 -23.00 -3.07 23.97
CA ARG A 104 -22.93 -4.29 24.81
C ARG A 104 -21.54 -4.91 24.75
N VAL A 105 -20.93 -4.92 23.57
CA VAL A 105 -19.52 -5.33 23.41
C VAL A 105 -18.61 -4.43 24.24
N HIS A 106 -18.80 -3.10 24.19
CA HIS A 106 -18.01 -2.19 25.00
C HIS A 106 -18.20 -2.42 26.52
N ALA A 107 -19.43 -2.63 26.98
CA ALA A 107 -19.70 -2.96 28.37
C ALA A 107 -18.96 -4.24 28.81
N GLU A 108 -18.95 -5.27 27.97
CA GLU A 108 -18.23 -6.52 28.25
C GLU A 108 -16.71 -6.34 28.25
N LEU A 109 -16.16 -5.56 27.32
CA LEU A 109 -14.73 -5.19 27.33
C LEU A 109 -14.33 -4.47 28.62
N VAL A 110 -15.18 -3.57 29.13
CA VAL A 110 -14.93 -2.86 30.38
C VAL A 110 -15.05 -3.80 31.59
N GLN A 111 -16.13 -4.58 31.66
CA GLN A 111 -16.47 -5.38 32.85
C GLN A 111 -15.66 -6.68 32.97
N ALA A 112 -15.50 -7.42 31.87
CA ALA A 112 -14.83 -8.72 31.87
C ALA A 112 -13.34 -8.63 31.53
N HIS A 113 -12.94 -7.63 30.73
CA HIS A 113 -11.56 -7.50 30.25
C HIS A 113 -10.82 -6.26 30.79
N GLY A 114 -11.48 -5.39 31.56
CA GLY A 114 -10.86 -4.20 32.17
C GLY A 114 -10.37 -3.15 31.18
N ILE A 115 -10.89 -3.16 29.95
CA ILE A 115 -10.44 -2.27 28.86
C ILE A 115 -11.32 -1.03 28.83
N ARG A 116 -10.69 0.14 28.96
CA ARG A 116 -11.34 1.45 28.86
C ARG A 116 -10.90 2.21 27.62
#